data_AF-A0A9Q1ME15-F1
#
_entry.id   AF-A0A9Q1ME15-F1
#
_cell.length_a   1.000
_cell.length_b   1.000
_cell.length_c   1.000
_cell.angle_alpha   90.00
_cell.angle_beta   90.00
_cell.angle_gamma   90.00
#
_symmetry.space_group_name_H-M   'P 1'
#
loop_
_entity.id
_entity.type
_entity.pdbx_description
1 polymer ?
#
loop_
_entity_poly.entity_id
_entity_poly.type
_entity_poly.pdbx_seq_one_letter_code
_entity_poly.pdbx_strand_id
1 'polypeptide(L)'
;MKKDENNTTTKPHFWKWAIASVIFRLILIYFPKNLNLATRPEVSTPVTSLRRLADGYWLTQSSMSPYAGSMYHGSPLLLSILGPLTLKKIEGQPYHLLCSLVSVIADFISAMLIRATGLNLRMTYCERLQLLGLGKLFEISEILPSEDIAALVYLWNPFTIVTCVGFNTTPVENLFIISSLYGACIRNLTVR
;
A
#
# COMPACT_ATOMS: atom_id res chain seq x y z
N MET A 1 4.23 9.55 -48.42
CA MET A 1 5.61 9.74 -47.91
C MET A 1 5.53 10.57 -46.62
N LYS A 2 6.52 10.51 -45.72
CA LYS A 2 6.58 11.27 -44.42
C LYS A 2 6.29 12.78 -44.60
N LYS A 3 5.92 13.57 -43.59
CA LYS A 3 5.92 13.47 -42.09
C LYS A 3 4.60 14.17 -41.59
N ASP A 4 4.17 14.30 -40.33
CA ASP A 4 4.66 14.06 -38.95
C ASP A 4 3.62 13.22 -38.15
N GLU A 5 3.73 12.78 -36.88
CA GLU A 5 4.50 13.13 -35.66
C GLU A 5 3.99 14.30 -34.78
N ASN A 6 4.04 14.10 -33.45
CA ASN A 6 3.58 14.98 -32.34
C ASN A 6 2.04 15.05 -32.14
N ASN A 7 1.44 14.99 -30.94
CA ASN A 7 1.97 14.85 -29.57
C ASN A 7 1.00 14.04 -28.68
N THR A 8 1.49 13.03 -27.94
CA THR A 8 0.73 12.28 -26.90
C THR A 8 1.27 12.59 -25.49
N THR A 9 1.39 13.88 -25.15
CA THR A 9 2.17 14.38 -24.01
C THR A 9 1.44 14.34 -22.65
N THR A 10 1.04 13.15 -22.17
CA THR A 10 0.58 12.91 -20.78
C THR A 10 0.98 11.51 -20.28
N LYS A 11 1.08 11.16 -18.99
CA LYS A 11 1.21 11.97 -17.75
C LYS A 11 2.58 11.67 -17.10
N PRO A 12 3.72 12.18 -17.59
CA PRO A 12 5.06 11.71 -17.17
C PRO A 12 5.47 12.10 -15.75
N HIS A 13 4.77 13.03 -15.09
CA HIS A 13 5.13 13.51 -13.75
C HIS A 13 4.76 12.51 -12.64
N PHE A 14 3.53 11.97 -12.65
CA PHE A 14 3.05 11.01 -11.65
C PHE A 14 3.96 9.78 -11.54
N TRP A 15 4.26 9.16 -12.69
CA TRP A 15 5.09 7.95 -12.72
C TRP A 15 6.52 8.18 -12.23
N LYS A 16 7.13 9.35 -12.49
CA LYS A 16 8.44 9.72 -11.93
C LYS A 16 8.42 9.75 -10.40
N TRP A 17 7.42 10.39 -9.80
CA TRP A 17 7.28 10.45 -8.33
C TRP A 17 6.90 9.10 -7.70
N ALA A 18 6.08 8.29 -8.37
CA ALA A 18 5.73 6.96 -7.89
C ALA A 18 6.95 6.01 -7.90
N ILE A 19 7.72 6.00 -9.01
CA ILE A 19 8.97 5.25 -9.14
C ILE A 19 10.00 5.74 -8.12
N ALA A 20 10.14 7.06 -7.92
CA ALA A 20 11.05 7.62 -6.92
C ALA A 20 10.70 7.18 -5.48
N SER A 21 9.42 7.12 -5.11
CA SER A 21 8.99 6.56 -3.81
C SER A 21 9.35 5.07 -3.68
N VAL A 22 9.12 4.26 -4.72
CA VAL A 22 9.47 2.83 -4.70
C VAL A 22 10.98 2.64 -4.57
N ILE A 23 11.79 3.39 -5.33
CA ILE A 23 13.26 3.36 -5.23
C ILE A 23 13.72 3.79 -3.82
N PHE A 24 13.15 4.87 -3.27
CA PHE A 24 13.49 5.35 -1.93
C PHE A 24 13.20 4.30 -0.85
N ARG A 25 12.04 3.62 -0.92
CA ARG A 25 11.71 2.49 -0.04
C ARG A 25 12.70 1.35 -0.19
N LEU A 26 13.02 0.92 -1.42
CA LEU A 26 14.00 -0.15 -1.67
C LEU A 26 15.41 0.19 -1.13
N ILE A 27 15.83 1.46 -1.22
CA ILE A 27 17.09 1.93 -0.62
C ILE A 27 17.04 1.82 0.92
N LEU A 28 15.98 2.30 1.57
CA LEU A 28 15.84 2.20 3.03
C LEU A 28 15.84 0.74 3.53
N ILE A 29 15.23 -0.16 2.76
CA ILE A 29 15.17 -1.61 3.04
C ILE A 29 16.54 -2.28 2.90
N TYR A 30 17.48 -1.69 2.16
CA TYR A 30 18.86 -2.16 2.05
C TYR A 30 19.75 -1.73 3.24
N PHE A 31 19.35 -0.68 3.99
CA PHE A 31 20.10 -0.16 5.16
C PHE A 31 19.43 -0.40 6.54
N PRO A 32 18.80 -1.57 6.83
CA PRO A 32 17.95 -1.73 8.01
C PRO A 32 18.74 -1.78 9.33
N LYS A 33 20.00 -2.26 9.28
CA LYS A 33 20.90 -2.39 10.45
C LYS A 33 21.17 -1.06 11.16
N ASN A 34 21.11 0.06 10.42
CA ASN A 34 21.37 1.40 10.96
C ASN A 34 20.11 2.04 11.57
N LEU A 35 18.92 1.53 11.26
CA LEU A 35 17.65 2.16 11.61
C LEU A 35 16.95 1.48 12.80
N ASN A 36 17.07 0.15 12.96
CA ASN A 36 16.54 -0.64 14.10
C ASN A 36 15.05 -0.40 14.45
N LEU A 37 14.24 0.11 13.52
CA LEU A 37 12.86 0.55 13.75
C LEU A 37 11.92 -0.57 14.24
N ALA A 38 12.22 -1.84 13.95
CA ALA A 38 11.43 -2.97 14.47
C ALA A 38 11.57 -3.21 15.99
N THR A 39 12.50 -2.52 16.67
CA THR A 39 12.60 -2.50 18.15
C THR A 39 11.93 -1.28 18.79
N ARG A 40 11.46 -0.32 17.97
CA ARG A 40 10.80 0.90 18.39
C ARG A 40 9.29 0.64 18.56
N PRO A 41 8.71 0.70 19.77
CA PRO A 41 7.26 0.50 19.96
C PRO A 41 6.41 1.54 19.22
N GLU A 42 7.00 2.69 18.86
CA GLU A 42 6.41 3.74 18.03
C GLU A 42 6.18 3.31 16.56
N VAL A 43 6.83 2.22 16.12
CA VAL A 43 6.77 1.72 14.73
C VAL A 43 6.32 0.26 14.66
N SER A 44 6.75 -0.59 15.59
CA SER A 44 6.38 -2.02 15.66
C SER A 44 5.55 -2.28 16.91
N THR A 45 4.23 -2.16 16.78
CA THR A 45 3.30 -2.31 17.91
C THR A 45 3.08 -3.79 18.28
N PRO A 46 2.58 -4.10 19.49
CA PRO A 46 2.25 -5.48 19.90
C PRO A 46 1.24 -6.21 19.01
N VAL A 47 0.51 -5.48 18.16
CA VAL A 47 -0.46 -6.01 17.17
C VAL A 47 0.18 -6.13 15.78
N THR A 48 0.92 -5.12 15.33
CA THR A 48 1.42 -5.02 13.94
C THR A 48 2.84 -5.58 13.72
N SER A 49 3.59 -5.91 14.78
CA SER A 49 4.98 -6.38 14.61
C SER A 49 5.09 -7.73 13.89
N LEU A 50 5.92 -7.78 12.83
CA LEU A 50 6.20 -9.01 12.06
C LEU A 50 6.87 -10.10 12.92
N ARG A 51 7.56 -9.70 14.01
CA ARG A 51 8.15 -10.64 14.97
C ARG A 51 7.08 -11.46 15.69
N ARG A 52 6.07 -10.82 16.29
CA ARG A 52 4.99 -11.53 16.99
C ARG A 52 4.13 -12.38 16.05
N LEU A 53 3.99 -11.96 14.80
CA LEU A 53 3.39 -12.77 13.74
C LEU A 53 4.20 -14.08 13.51
N ALA A 54 5.53 -14.00 13.42
CA ALA A 54 6.39 -15.17 13.27
C ALA A 54 6.32 -16.08 14.51
N ASP A 55 6.41 -15.50 15.71
CA ASP A 55 6.32 -16.22 16.99
C ASP A 55 4.96 -16.95 17.12
N GLY A 56 3.85 -16.28 16.78
CA GLY A 56 2.52 -16.89 16.75
C GLY A 56 2.35 -17.98 15.68
N TYR A 57 2.91 -17.78 14.49
CA TYR A 57 2.85 -18.79 13.44
C TYR A 57 3.69 -20.04 13.78
N TRP A 58 4.78 -19.88 14.53
CA TRP A 58 5.57 -20.98 15.09
C TRP A 58 4.80 -21.76 16.18
N LEU A 59 4.09 -21.07 17.10
CA LEU A 59 3.19 -21.72 18.06
C LEU A 59 2.13 -22.57 17.35
N THR A 60 1.54 -22.03 16.28
CA THR A 60 0.47 -22.69 15.51
C THR A 60 0.93 -24.03 14.93
N GLN A 61 2.18 -24.11 14.46
CA GLN A 61 2.81 -25.36 14.00
C GLN A 61 3.17 -26.31 15.15
N SER A 62 3.45 -25.78 16.34
CA SER A 62 3.72 -26.54 17.56
C SER A 62 2.44 -27.07 18.24
N SER A 63 1.31 -27.06 17.51
CA SER A 63 -0.04 -27.39 18.02
C SER A 63 -0.50 -26.55 19.22
N MET A 64 0.09 -25.37 19.41
CA MET A 64 -0.29 -24.42 20.47
C MET A 64 -1.11 -23.27 19.88
N SER A 65 -2.14 -22.83 20.59
CA SER A 65 -2.93 -21.68 20.15
C SER A 65 -2.13 -20.38 20.27
N PRO A 66 -1.92 -19.62 19.18
CA PRO A 66 -1.20 -18.34 19.21
C PRO A 66 -1.90 -17.25 20.03
N TYR A 67 -3.20 -17.44 20.32
CA TYR A 67 -4.06 -16.51 21.07
C TYR A 67 -4.28 -16.93 22.53
N ALA A 68 -3.77 -18.07 22.99
CA ALA A 68 -3.94 -18.55 24.37
C ALA A 68 -3.05 -17.81 25.40
N GLY A 69 -2.54 -16.63 25.05
CA GLY A 69 -1.69 -15.80 25.90
C GLY A 69 -1.30 -14.49 25.19
N SER A 70 -0.42 -13.71 25.82
CA SER A 70 0.00 -12.39 25.34
C SER A 70 0.99 -12.41 24.16
N MET A 71 1.02 -13.47 23.34
CA MET A 71 2.06 -13.70 22.33
C MET A 71 1.77 -12.97 21.02
N TYR A 72 0.58 -13.19 20.43
CA TYR A 72 0.14 -12.59 19.18
C TYR A 72 -1.30 -12.04 19.30
N HIS A 73 -1.53 -10.85 18.74
CA HIS A 73 -2.79 -10.10 18.84
C HIS A 73 -3.29 -9.57 17.48
N GLY A 74 -2.62 -9.92 16.37
CA GLY A 74 -3.07 -9.56 15.03
C GLY A 74 -4.18 -10.49 14.51
N SER A 75 -4.63 -10.26 13.27
CA SER A 75 -5.69 -11.06 12.66
C SER A 75 -5.26 -12.52 12.38
N PRO A 76 -6.16 -13.52 12.50
CA PRO A 76 -5.89 -14.90 12.09
C PRO A 76 -5.76 -15.05 10.56
N LEU A 77 -6.45 -14.21 9.79
CA LEU A 77 -6.32 -14.19 8.33
C LEU A 77 -4.92 -13.71 7.93
N LEU A 78 -4.43 -12.65 8.58
CA LEU A 78 -3.07 -12.14 8.43
C LEU A 78 -2.02 -13.18 8.86
N LEU A 79 -2.26 -13.89 9.96
CA LEU A 79 -1.40 -14.99 10.43
C LEU A 79 -1.32 -16.13 9.40
N SER A 80 -2.45 -16.49 8.78
CA SER A 80 -2.51 -17.55 7.77
C SER A 80 -1.84 -17.16 6.45
N ILE A 81 -1.94 -15.90 6.00
CA ILE A 81 -1.35 -15.44 4.74
C ILE A 81 0.14 -15.13 4.90
N LEU A 82 0.51 -14.39 5.95
CA LEU A 82 1.84 -13.79 6.09
C LEU A 82 2.78 -14.61 6.99
N GLY A 83 2.23 -15.43 7.90
CA GLY A 83 2.98 -16.37 8.73
C GLY A 83 3.90 -17.31 7.93
N PRO A 84 3.43 -18.01 6.88
CA PRO A 84 4.27 -18.87 6.04
C PRO A 84 5.49 -18.16 5.43
N LEU A 85 5.38 -16.86 5.14
CA LEU A 85 6.46 -16.05 4.59
C LEU A 85 7.53 -15.70 5.65
N THR A 86 7.16 -15.59 6.93
CA THR A 86 8.14 -15.41 8.03
C THR A 86 9.01 -16.64 8.26
N LEU A 87 8.50 -17.83 7.93
CA LEU A 87 9.09 -19.12 8.28
C LEU A 87 10.04 -19.68 7.20
N LYS A 88 10.08 -19.09 5.99
CA LYS A 88 10.91 -19.56 4.87
C LYS A 88 12.38 -19.17 5.03
N LYS A 89 13.02 -19.76 6.04
CA LYS A 89 14.40 -19.57 6.48
C LYS A 89 15.40 -20.04 5.41
N ILE A 90 15.86 -19.12 4.57
CA ILE A 90 17.11 -19.31 3.82
C ILE A 90 18.27 -19.06 4.80
N GLU A 91 19.23 -19.97 4.82
CA GLU A 91 20.29 -19.96 5.85
C GLU A 91 21.19 -18.70 5.75
N GLY A 92 21.50 -18.11 6.90
CA GLY A 92 22.44 -16.99 7.02
C GLY A 92 21.93 -15.60 6.63
N GLN A 93 20.73 -15.45 6.06
CA GLN A 93 20.18 -14.14 5.65
C GLN A 93 19.07 -13.63 6.59
N PRO A 94 18.96 -12.30 6.82
CA PRO A 94 17.94 -11.75 7.70
C PRO A 94 16.54 -11.82 7.06
N TYR A 95 15.56 -12.27 7.85
CA TYR A 95 14.12 -12.46 7.54
C TYR A 95 13.38 -11.24 6.92
N HIS A 96 14.06 -10.10 6.86
CA HIS A 96 13.52 -8.79 6.58
C HIS A 96 13.23 -8.52 5.10
N LEU A 97 14.08 -9.00 4.18
CA LEU A 97 14.03 -8.60 2.77
C LEU A 97 12.76 -9.04 2.04
N LEU A 98 12.33 -10.31 2.19
CA LEU A 98 11.14 -10.81 1.50
C LEU A 98 9.84 -10.18 2.02
N CYS A 99 9.68 -10.09 3.34
CA CYS A 99 8.47 -9.50 3.93
C CYS A 99 8.37 -8.00 3.66
N SER A 100 9.50 -7.29 3.61
CA SER A 100 9.52 -5.87 3.26
C SER A 100 9.35 -5.62 1.75
N LEU A 101 9.83 -6.51 0.87
CA LEU A 101 9.48 -6.47 -0.55
C LEU A 101 7.96 -6.65 -0.77
N VAL A 102 7.33 -7.59 -0.06
CA VAL A 102 5.87 -7.74 -0.05
C VAL A 102 5.19 -6.46 0.46
N SER A 103 5.76 -5.79 1.46
CA SER A 103 5.26 -4.50 1.97
C SER A 103 5.36 -3.36 0.95
N VAL A 104 6.46 -3.26 0.18
CA VAL A 104 6.60 -2.28 -0.92
C VAL A 104 5.55 -2.53 -2.00
N ILE A 105 5.35 -3.79 -2.37
CA ILE A 105 4.35 -4.19 -3.37
C ILE A 105 2.94 -3.86 -2.85
N ALA A 106 2.64 -4.15 -1.59
CA ALA A 106 1.34 -3.86 -0.98
C ALA A 106 1.03 -2.35 -0.91
N ASP A 107 1.99 -1.51 -0.52
CA ASP A 107 1.82 -0.06 -0.53
C ASP A 107 1.71 0.52 -1.95
N PHE A 108 2.44 -0.04 -2.93
CA PHE A 108 2.33 0.38 -4.33
C PHE A 108 0.94 0.04 -4.92
N ILE A 109 0.46 -1.18 -4.71
CA ILE A 109 -0.89 -1.59 -5.15
C ILE A 109 -1.95 -0.75 -4.42
N SER A 110 -1.79 -0.49 -3.11
CA SER A 110 -2.67 0.40 -2.34
C SER A 110 -2.77 1.79 -2.97
N ALA A 111 -1.66 2.38 -3.37
CA ALA A 111 -1.65 3.67 -4.08
C ALA A 111 -2.34 3.59 -5.45
N MET A 112 -2.15 2.51 -6.21
CA MET A 112 -2.86 2.33 -7.50
C MET A 112 -4.37 2.15 -7.31
N LEU A 113 -4.81 1.50 -6.23
CA LEU A 113 -6.24 1.36 -5.89
C LEU A 113 -6.86 2.66 -5.38
N ILE A 114 -6.13 3.48 -4.61
CA ILE A 114 -6.54 4.86 -4.26
C ILE A 114 -6.72 5.68 -5.54
N ARG A 115 -5.75 5.60 -6.47
CA ARG A 115 -5.80 6.29 -7.76
C ARG A 115 -7.00 5.85 -8.61
N ALA A 116 -7.25 4.55 -8.71
CA ALA A 116 -8.39 3.99 -9.45
C ALA A 116 -9.73 4.39 -8.81
N THR A 117 -9.82 4.39 -7.48
CA THR A 117 -10.97 4.92 -6.74
C THR A 117 -11.21 6.39 -7.09
N GLY A 118 -10.16 7.23 -7.05
CA GLY A 118 -10.25 8.65 -7.39
C GLY A 118 -10.69 8.92 -8.83
N LEU A 119 -10.15 8.18 -9.80
CA LEU A 119 -10.57 8.23 -11.21
C LEU A 119 -12.07 7.94 -11.34
N ASN A 120 -12.51 6.83 -10.76
CA ASN A 120 -13.89 6.35 -10.83
C ASN A 120 -14.86 7.36 -10.18
N LEU A 121 -14.53 7.89 -8.99
CA LEU A 121 -15.33 8.91 -8.33
C LEU A 121 -15.41 10.22 -9.14
N ARG A 122 -14.30 10.65 -9.77
CA ARG A 122 -14.31 11.87 -10.60
C ARG A 122 -15.23 11.73 -11.80
N MET A 123 -15.21 10.61 -12.52
CA MET A 123 -16.08 10.41 -13.68
C MET A 123 -17.56 10.62 -13.32
N THR A 124 -18.02 9.95 -12.25
CA THR A 124 -19.41 10.09 -11.78
C THR A 124 -19.71 11.43 -11.12
N TYR A 125 -18.71 12.15 -10.61
CA TYR A 125 -18.89 13.54 -10.20
C TYR A 125 -19.12 14.45 -11.41
N CYS A 126 -18.32 14.31 -12.48
CA CYS A 126 -18.49 15.06 -13.73
C CYS A 126 -19.85 14.80 -14.38
N GLU A 127 -20.29 13.54 -14.47
CA GLU A 127 -21.61 13.16 -14.99
C GLU A 127 -22.74 13.87 -14.23
N ARG A 128 -22.71 13.86 -12.89
CA ARG A 128 -23.69 14.58 -12.07
C ARG A 128 -23.61 16.10 -12.27
N LEU A 129 -22.41 16.66 -12.33
CA LEU A 129 -22.22 18.11 -12.49
C LEU A 129 -22.73 18.61 -13.86
N GLN A 130 -22.61 17.79 -14.91
CA GLN A 130 -23.22 18.03 -16.22
C GLN A 130 -24.75 17.95 -16.15
N LEU A 131 -25.34 16.97 -15.48
CA LEU A 131 -26.80 16.88 -15.25
C LEU A 131 -27.35 18.07 -14.44
N LEU A 132 -26.54 18.67 -13.57
CA LEU A 132 -26.85 19.90 -12.83
C LEU A 132 -26.58 21.19 -13.63
N GLY A 133 -26.16 21.10 -14.90
CA GLY A 133 -25.87 22.25 -15.76
C GLY A 133 -24.59 23.03 -15.41
N LEU A 134 -23.81 22.56 -14.43
CA LEU A 134 -22.65 23.27 -13.86
C LEU A 134 -21.30 22.86 -14.48
N GLY A 135 -21.29 22.02 -15.53
CA GLY A 135 -20.07 21.42 -16.10
C GLY A 135 -18.94 22.40 -16.43
N LYS A 136 -19.26 23.65 -16.80
CA LYS A 136 -18.30 24.73 -17.08
C LYS A 136 -17.39 25.12 -15.91
N LEU A 137 -17.75 24.78 -14.67
CA LEU A 137 -16.87 25.03 -13.51
C LEU A 137 -15.71 24.03 -13.42
N PHE A 138 -15.78 22.88 -14.10
CA PHE A 138 -14.82 21.79 -13.91
C PHE A 138 -13.62 21.82 -14.88
N GLU A 139 -13.74 22.48 -16.04
CA GLU A 139 -12.64 22.59 -17.02
C GLU A 139 -11.48 23.50 -16.57
N ILE A 140 -11.59 24.13 -15.40
CA ILE A 140 -10.68 25.18 -14.91
C ILE A 140 -9.57 24.63 -13.99
N SER A 141 -9.72 23.41 -13.44
CA SER A 141 -8.71 22.68 -12.65
C SER A 141 -8.23 21.44 -13.42
N GLU A 142 -6.96 21.02 -13.39
CA GLU A 142 -5.83 21.36 -12.50
C GLU A 142 -4.50 21.01 -13.19
N ILE A 143 -3.36 21.53 -12.70
CA ILE A 143 -2.01 21.22 -13.25
C ILE A 143 -1.63 19.73 -13.07
N LEU A 144 -2.12 19.10 -12.00
CA LEU A 144 -2.01 17.66 -11.75
C LEU A 144 -3.34 17.23 -11.12
N PRO A 145 -4.05 16.24 -11.66
CA PRO A 145 -5.42 15.99 -11.26
C PRO A 145 -5.50 15.20 -9.94
N SER A 146 -6.55 15.47 -9.17
CA SER A 146 -6.75 14.96 -7.80
C SER A 146 -6.49 13.46 -7.59
N GLU A 147 -6.80 12.57 -8.56
CA GLU A 147 -6.51 11.13 -8.44
C GLU A 147 -5.01 10.81 -8.30
N ASP A 148 -4.16 11.58 -8.99
CA ASP A 148 -2.71 11.39 -9.00
C ASP A 148 -2.11 11.95 -7.71
N ILE A 149 -2.64 13.10 -7.23
CA ILE A 149 -2.26 13.72 -5.96
C ILE A 149 -2.54 12.78 -4.79
N ALA A 150 -3.76 12.24 -4.69
CA ALA A 150 -4.15 11.36 -3.57
C ALA A 150 -3.25 10.11 -3.44
N ALA A 151 -2.90 9.50 -4.58
CA ALA A 151 -2.00 8.35 -4.61
C ALA A 151 -0.53 8.72 -4.30
N LEU A 152 -0.05 9.88 -4.73
CA LEU A 152 1.28 10.37 -4.35
C LEU A 152 1.36 10.71 -2.86
N VAL A 153 0.32 11.32 -2.28
CA VAL A 153 0.23 11.59 -0.85
C VAL A 153 0.29 10.29 -0.03
N TYR A 154 -0.35 9.20 -0.48
CA TYR A 154 -0.22 7.90 0.18
C TYR A 154 1.22 7.33 0.08
N LEU A 155 1.84 7.39 -1.09
CA LEU A 155 3.18 6.86 -1.34
C LEU A 155 4.28 7.60 -0.57
N TRP A 156 4.19 8.92 -0.52
CA TRP A 156 5.14 9.81 0.16
C TRP A 156 4.80 10.10 1.63
N ASN A 157 3.73 9.50 2.17
CA ASN A 157 3.40 9.61 3.58
C ASN A 157 4.55 9.03 4.44
N PRO A 158 5.16 9.81 5.35
CA PRO A 158 6.27 9.32 6.17
C PRO A 158 5.85 8.12 7.02
N PHE A 159 4.58 8.01 7.43
CA PHE A 159 4.08 6.85 8.16
C PHE A 159 4.10 5.58 7.30
N THR A 160 3.62 5.60 6.05
CA THR A 160 3.61 4.40 5.19
C THR A 160 5.02 4.00 4.75
N ILE A 161 5.96 4.95 4.66
CA ILE A 161 7.38 4.66 4.43
C ILE A 161 7.99 3.99 5.69
N VAL A 162 7.75 4.54 6.88
CA VAL A 162 8.27 4.03 8.15
C VAL A 162 7.69 2.64 8.49
N THR A 163 6.42 2.36 8.20
CA THR A 163 5.84 1.02 8.39
C THR A 163 6.46 -0.01 7.44
N CYS A 164 6.58 0.33 6.14
CA CYS A 164 7.17 -0.52 5.11
C CYS A 164 8.61 -0.97 5.44
N VAL A 165 9.40 -0.09 6.08
CA VAL A 165 10.78 -0.36 6.54
C VAL A 165 10.82 -0.96 7.95
N GLY A 166 9.82 -0.70 8.79
CA GLY A 166 9.77 -1.06 10.21
C GLY A 166 9.42 -2.52 10.53
N PHE A 167 9.33 -3.39 9.50
CA PHE A 167 8.94 -4.80 9.59
C PHE A 167 7.65 -5.00 10.40
N ASN A 168 6.58 -4.40 9.91
CA ASN A 168 5.24 -4.55 10.45
C ASN A 168 4.23 -4.92 9.33
N THR A 169 3.03 -5.33 9.73
CA THR A 169 1.99 -5.89 8.86
C THR A 169 1.08 -4.83 8.20
N THR A 170 1.19 -3.58 8.64
CA THR A 170 0.31 -2.47 8.26
C THR A 170 0.20 -2.19 6.75
N PRO A 171 1.26 -2.31 5.91
CA PRO A 171 1.11 -2.19 4.46
C PRO A 171 0.16 -3.24 3.83
N VAL A 172 0.10 -4.44 4.41
CA VAL A 172 -0.79 -5.53 3.97
C VAL A 172 -2.22 -5.32 4.50
N GLU A 173 -2.36 -4.82 5.73
CA GLU A 173 -3.65 -4.43 6.32
C GLU A 173 -4.30 -3.29 5.52
N ASN A 174 -3.53 -2.25 5.21
CA ASN A 174 -3.95 -1.12 4.36
C ASN A 174 -4.42 -1.60 2.98
N LEU A 175 -3.67 -2.52 2.35
CA LEU A 175 -4.05 -3.10 1.06
C LEU A 175 -5.42 -3.77 1.11
N PHE A 176 -5.74 -4.55 2.15
CA PHE A 176 -7.06 -5.18 2.29
C PHE A 176 -8.18 -4.15 2.51
N ILE A 177 -7.95 -3.13 3.34
CA ILE A 177 -8.91 -2.04 3.59
C ILE A 177 -9.21 -1.28 2.29
N ILE A 178 -8.17 -0.87 1.56
CA ILE A 178 -8.28 -0.12 0.31
C ILE A 178 -8.90 -0.98 -0.80
N SER A 179 -8.59 -2.27 -0.86
CA SER A 179 -9.23 -3.21 -1.80
C SER A 179 -10.73 -3.37 -1.54
N SER A 180 -11.14 -3.42 -0.27
CA SER A 180 -12.54 -3.46 0.13
C SER A 180 -13.27 -2.17 -0.28
N LEU A 181 -12.67 -1.00 -0.02
CA LEU A 181 -13.20 0.29 -0.43
C LEU A 181 -13.35 0.40 -1.96
N TYR A 182 -12.32 0.00 -2.71
CA TYR A 182 -12.35 0.01 -4.18
C TYR A 182 -13.46 -0.89 -4.75
N GLY A 183 -13.64 -2.10 -4.20
CA GLY A 183 -14.72 -3.00 -4.59
C GLY A 183 -16.11 -2.42 -4.28
N ALA A 184 -16.29 -1.78 -3.13
CA ALA A 184 -17.51 -1.08 -2.77
C ALA A 184 -17.80 0.11 -3.72
N CYS A 185 -16.76 0.87 -4.10
CA CYS A 185 -16.86 1.95 -5.07
C CYS A 185 -17.27 1.44 -6.46
N ILE A 186 -16.64 0.39 -7.00
CA ILE A 186 -17.02 -0.19 -8.30
C ILE A 186 -18.50 -0.61 -8.30
N ARG A 187 -18.95 -1.33 -7.27
CA ARG A 187 -20.33 -1.83 -7.22
C ARG A 187 -21.36 -0.70 -7.29
N ASN A 188 -21.08 0.45 -6.66
CA ASN A 188 -21.98 1.62 -6.69
C ASN A 188 -22.02 2.34 -8.06
N LEU A 189 -21.14 1.96 -9.00
CA LEU A 189 -21.09 2.45 -10.38
C LEU A 189 -21.75 1.47 -11.35
N THR A 190 -21.59 0.16 -11.13
CA THR A 190 -22.23 -0.89 -11.93
C THR A 190 -23.73 -1.08 -11.64
N VAL A 191 -24.24 -0.53 -10.54
CA VAL A 191 -25.66 -0.56 -10.14
C VAL A 191 -26.34 0.78 -10.45
N ARG A 192 -26.00 1.38 -11.60
CA ARG A 192 -26.54 2.63 -12.13
C ARG A 192 -26.73 2.52 -13.65
#